data_AF-A0A9X0AKB0-F1
#
_entry.id   AF-A0A9X0AKB0-F1
#
_cell.length_a   1.000
_cell.length_b   1.000
_cell.length_c   1.000
_cell.angle_alpha   90.00
_cell.angle_beta   90.00
_cell.angle_gamma   90.00
#
_symmetry.space_group_name_H-M   'P 1'
#
loop_
_entity.id
_entity.type
_entity.pdbx_description
1 polymer ?
#
loop_
_entity_poly.entity_id
_entity_poly.type
_entity_poly.pdbx_seq_one_letter_code
_entity_poly.pdbx_strand_id
1 'polypeptide(L)'
;MAIGRLSRCTMLRRLLSILPKGAGLENANVVNSSSIIKRSICSTTPLWKKKMPDRPAPIDEADFTEVFLHGSGPGGQKINKTSSAVQLKHIPTGMVLKVQATRSRTQNRKIARQMLAERIELLEKGKDSRVAIVGETKRKKKSSAVKKSKRKYRLLAEEKAAKAEENKVEEQEEFYEDDGETFEDKETSTQESSKKGRDL
;
A
#
# COMPACT_ATOMS: atom_id res chain seq x y z
N MET A 1 26.82 -2.13 13.44
CA MET A 1 26.19 -3.23 12.68
C MET A 1 24.79 -2.81 12.25
N ALA A 2 24.55 -2.53 10.96
CA ALA A 2 23.22 -2.21 10.44
C ALA A 2 23.00 -2.94 9.11
N ILE A 3 22.17 -3.98 9.13
CA ILE A 3 21.84 -4.82 7.97
C ILE A 3 20.70 -4.13 7.22
N GLY A 4 21.04 -3.39 6.16
CA GLY A 4 20.08 -2.71 5.30
C GLY A 4 19.44 -3.67 4.28
N ARG A 5 18.12 -3.84 4.37
CA ARG A 5 17.30 -4.60 3.40
C ARG A 5 17.47 -4.04 1.99
N LEU A 6 18.09 -4.82 1.09
CA LEU A 6 18.16 -4.55 -0.35
C LEU A 6 16.76 -4.58 -0.97
N SER A 7 16.30 -3.42 -1.45
CA SER A 7 15.11 -3.31 -2.31
C SER A 7 15.46 -3.82 -3.71
N ARG A 8 14.83 -4.91 -4.13
CA ARG A 8 15.00 -5.52 -5.47
C ARG A 8 14.53 -4.55 -6.55
N CYS A 9 15.47 -3.98 -7.30
CA CYS A 9 15.21 -3.09 -8.43
C CYS A 9 14.66 -3.89 -9.62
N THR A 10 13.51 -3.48 -10.16
CA THR A 10 12.71 -4.18 -11.18
C THR A 10 13.09 -3.82 -12.62
N MET A 11 14.33 -3.38 -12.85
CA MET A 11 14.80 -2.91 -14.16
C MET A 11 15.44 -4.01 -15.03
N LEU A 12 15.40 -5.27 -14.61
CA LEU A 12 16.02 -6.41 -15.33
C LEU A 12 15.00 -7.28 -16.08
N ARG A 13 14.00 -6.68 -16.74
CA ARG A 13 13.07 -7.43 -17.62
C ARG A 13 12.96 -6.90 -19.05
N ARG A 14 13.85 -5.99 -19.48
CA ARG A 14 13.77 -5.36 -20.82
C ARG A 14 15.02 -5.50 -21.70
N LEU A 15 15.97 -6.33 -21.31
CA LEU A 15 17.21 -6.59 -22.08
C LEU A 15 17.38 -8.09 -22.39
N LEU A 16 16.33 -8.71 -22.93
CA LEU A 16 16.42 -10.07 -23.49
C LEU A 16 15.65 -10.12 -24.81
N SER A 17 16.03 -9.29 -25.77
CA SER A 17 15.42 -9.29 -27.11
C SER A 17 16.40 -8.92 -28.24
N ILE A 18 17.71 -9.03 -28.01
CA ILE A 18 18.73 -8.80 -29.05
C ILE A 18 19.76 -9.93 -28.92
N LEU A 19 19.41 -11.09 -29.46
CA LEU A 19 20.35 -12.18 -29.74
C LEU A 19 20.49 -12.27 -31.27
N PRO A 20 21.70 -12.18 -31.85
CA PRO A 20 21.89 -12.54 -33.25
C PRO A 20 21.92 -14.06 -33.38
N LYS A 21 21.26 -14.56 -34.43
CA LYS A 21 21.27 -15.97 -34.85
C LYS A 21 22.54 -16.25 -35.66
N GLY A 22 23.25 -17.33 -35.30
CA GLY A 22 24.14 -18.07 -36.21
C GLY A 22 25.63 -17.78 -36.11
N ALA A 23 26.38 -18.75 -35.57
CA ALA A 23 27.72 -19.12 -36.03
C ALA A 23 28.17 -20.43 -35.32
N GLY A 24 28.53 -21.44 -36.13
CA GLY A 24 29.59 -22.43 -35.88
C GLY A 24 29.42 -23.44 -34.74
N LEU A 25 29.16 -24.71 -35.09
CA LEU A 25 29.46 -25.87 -34.27
C LEU A 25 30.89 -26.34 -34.59
N GLU A 26 31.83 -26.10 -33.68
CA GLU A 26 33.04 -26.92 -33.58
C GLU A 26 33.47 -27.06 -32.12
N ASN A 27 33.25 -28.28 -31.63
CA ASN A 27 33.81 -28.96 -30.46
C ASN A 27 34.69 -28.10 -29.52
N ALA A 28 34.09 -27.62 -28.43
CA ALA A 28 34.81 -27.24 -27.24
C ALA A 28 34.18 -27.94 -26.03
N ASN A 29 35.04 -28.73 -25.37
CA ASN A 29 34.79 -29.49 -24.15
C ASN A 29 33.81 -28.82 -23.19
N VAL A 30 32.87 -29.64 -22.69
CA VAL A 30 32.05 -29.37 -21.50
C VAL A 30 32.99 -29.22 -20.30
N VAL A 31 33.51 -28.01 -20.09
CA VAL A 31 33.92 -27.57 -18.78
C VAL A 31 32.80 -26.72 -18.24
N ASN A 32 32.23 -27.23 -17.15
CA ASN A 32 31.25 -26.60 -16.28
C ASN A 32 31.79 -25.25 -15.78
N SER A 33 31.81 -24.23 -16.64
CA SER A 33 31.95 -22.86 -16.22
C SER A 33 30.60 -22.50 -15.62
N SER A 34 30.51 -22.68 -14.31
CA SER A 34 29.61 -21.93 -13.46
C SER A 34 29.78 -20.46 -13.84
N SER A 35 29.00 -20.03 -14.83
CA SER A 35 28.98 -18.66 -15.32
C SER A 35 28.25 -17.87 -14.25
N ILE A 36 28.97 -17.64 -13.15
CA ILE A 36 28.62 -16.69 -12.11
C ILE A 36 28.41 -15.40 -12.87
N ILE A 37 27.14 -15.04 -13.08
CA ILE A 37 26.75 -13.76 -13.63
C ILE A 37 27.33 -12.75 -12.64
N LYS A 38 28.52 -12.24 -12.94
CA LYS A 38 29.16 -11.17 -12.17
C LYS A 38 28.27 -9.97 -12.37
N ARG A 39 27.29 -9.78 -11.47
CA ARG A 39 26.46 -8.58 -11.44
C ARG A 39 27.44 -7.41 -11.36
N SER A 40 27.62 -6.68 -12.45
CA SER A 40 28.50 -5.51 -12.45
C SER A 40 27.93 -4.55 -11.41
N ILE A 41 28.66 -4.36 -10.33
CA ILE A 41 28.26 -3.45 -9.26
C ILE A 41 28.52 -2.06 -9.81
N CYS A 42 27.56 -1.51 -10.55
CA CYS A 42 27.64 -0.12 -11.01
C CYS A 42 27.54 0.75 -9.75
N SER A 43 28.67 1.36 -9.36
CA SER A 43 28.76 2.34 -8.29
C SER A 43 28.28 3.70 -8.79
N THR A 44 27.08 3.78 -9.39
CA THR A 44 26.46 5.08 -9.58
C THR A 44 26.19 5.61 -8.17
N THR A 45 26.96 6.61 -7.74
CA THR A 45 26.68 7.34 -6.51
C THR A 45 25.22 7.81 -6.62
N PRO A 46 24.36 7.48 -5.64
CA PRO A 46 22.97 7.91 -5.70
C PRO A 46 22.98 9.44 -5.68
N LEU A 47 22.71 10.06 -6.83
CA LEU A 47 22.59 11.50 -6.98
C LEU A 47 21.61 11.98 -5.90
N TRP A 48 22.17 12.75 -4.97
CA TRP A 48 21.62 12.97 -3.64
C TRP A 48 20.15 13.36 -3.67
N LYS A 49 19.39 12.77 -2.73
CA LYS A 49 17.98 13.04 -2.47
C LYS A 49 17.79 14.56 -2.43
N LYS A 50 16.94 15.12 -3.31
CA LYS A 50 16.52 16.53 -3.22
C LYS A 50 16.13 16.79 -1.76
N LYS A 51 16.89 17.64 -1.06
CA LYS A 51 16.62 17.97 0.34
C LYS A 51 15.20 18.54 0.40
N MET A 52 14.40 18.10 1.37
CA MET A 52 13.07 18.70 1.56
C MET A 52 13.27 20.18 1.87
N PRO A 53 12.35 21.06 1.42
CA PRO A 53 12.42 22.48 1.78
C PRO A 53 12.40 22.62 3.30
N ASP A 54 13.11 23.60 3.82
CA ASP A 54 13.20 23.86 5.25
C ASP A 54 11.86 24.30 5.85
N ARG A 55 11.74 24.19 7.17
CA ARG A 55 10.50 24.53 7.86
C ARG A 55 10.33 26.06 7.83
N PRO A 56 9.11 26.60 7.64
CA PRO A 56 8.89 28.03 7.71
C PRO A 56 9.36 28.58 9.06
N ALA A 57 9.91 29.79 9.04
CA ALA A 57 10.37 30.49 10.22
C ALA A 57 9.20 30.72 11.21
N PRO A 58 9.49 30.83 12.51
CA PRO A 58 8.50 31.31 13.48
C PRO A 58 8.00 32.70 13.09
N ILE A 59 6.70 32.95 13.26
CA ILE A 59 6.10 34.27 13.05
C ILE A 59 6.33 35.11 14.30
N ASP A 60 6.57 36.40 14.10
CA ASP A 60 6.71 37.38 15.18
C ASP A 60 5.41 37.55 15.96
N GLU A 61 5.51 37.75 17.28
CA GLU A 61 4.33 37.82 18.16
C GLU A 61 3.50 39.09 17.96
N ALA A 62 4.05 40.11 17.28
CA ALA A 62 3.35 41.36 16.97
C ALA A 62 2.33 41.22 15.82
N ASP A 63 2.52 40.26 14.93
CA ASP A 63 1.72 40.16 13.69
C ASP A 63 0.41 39.38 13.85
N PHE A 64 0.18 38.77 15.01
CA PHE A 64 -1.02 38.01 15.26
C PHE A 64 -1.63 38.30 16.63
N THR A 65 -2.96 38.22 16.69
CA THR A 65 -3.71 38.26 17.96
C THR A 65 -4.16 36.86 18.34
N GLU A 66 -4.02 36.51 19.63
CA GLU A 66 -4.45 35.23 20.17
C GLU A 66 -5.69 35.36 21.06
N VAL A 67 -6.67 34.49 20.84
CA VAL A 67 -7.91 34.39 21.63
C VAL A 67 -8.14 32.95 22.04
N PHE A 68 -8.51 32.73 23.30
CA PHE A 68 -8.83 31.40 23.83
C PHE A 68 -10.34 31.17 23.79
N LEU A 69 -10.74 30.05 23.22
CA LEU A 69 -12.13 29.66 23.08
C LEU A 69 -12.39 28.34 23.80
N HIS A 70 -13.66 28.10 24.13
CA HIS A 70 -14.12 26.78 24.52
C HIS A 70 -14.17 25.86 23.30
N GLY A 71 -13.98 24.56 23.52
CA GLY A 71 -14.02 23.61 22.41
C GLY A 71 -15.43 23.49 21.85
N SER A 72 -15.54 23.20 20.55
CA SER A 72 -16.81 23.00 19.86
C SER A 72 -17.12 21.52 19.70
N GLY A 73 -18.41 21.16 19.71
CA GLY A 73 -18.94 19.82 19.42
C GLY A 73 -19.57 19.11 20.62
N PRO A 74 -20.16 17.91 20.42
CA PRO A 74 -20.65 17.05 21.49
C PRO A 74 -19.47 16.50 22.29
N GLY A 75 -18.90 17.37 23.13
CA GLY A 75 -17.76 17.09 23.98
C GLY A 75 -18.16 16.75 25.41
N GLY A 76 -17.26 16.07 26.12
CA GLY A 76 -17.41 15.84 27.55
C GLY A 76 -17.13 17.11 28.38
N GLN A 77 -17.21 16.96 29.70
CA GLN A 77 -17.02 18.03 30.68
C GLN A 77 -15.74 18.87 30.43
N LYS A 78 -14.63 18.22 30.03
CA LYS A 78 -13.34 18.87 29.78
C LYS A 78 -13.38 19.87 28.61
N ILE A 79 -14.11 19.55 27.54
CA ILE A 79 -14.16 20.35 26.30
C ILE A 79 -14.98 21.62 26.54
N ASN A 80 -16.10 21.48 27.26
CA ASN A 80 -17.04 22.58 27.47
C ASN A 80 -16.59 23.54 28.59
N LYS A 81 -15.88 23.04 29.61
CA LYS A 81 -15.44 23.87 30.75
C LYS A 81 -14.08 24.53 30.58
N THR A 82 -13.16 23.94 29.80
CA THR A 82 -11.80 24.46 29.68
C THR A 82 -11.61 25.18 28.35
N SER A 83 -11.19 26.45 28.40
CA SER A 83 -10.80 27.27 27.25
C SER A 83 -9.46 26.82 26.64
N SER A 84 -9.47 25.62 26.07
CA SER A 84 -8.28 24.97 25.51
C SER A 84 -8.12 25.22 24.01
N ALA A 85 -9.17 25.59 23.29
CA ALA A 85 -9.10 25.91 21.87
C ALA A 85 -8.46 27.29 21.66
N VAL A 86 -7.66 27.42 20.60
CA VAL A 86 -6.93 28.66 20.30
C VAL A 86 -7.39 29.17 18.94
N GLN A 87 -7.75 30.44 18.89
CA GLN A 87 -7.98 31.19 17.67
C GLN A 87 -6.83 32.18 17.49
N LEU A 88 -6.17 32.11 16.33
CA LEU A 88 -5.17 33.10 15.93
C LEU A 88 -5.71 33.90 14.75
N LYS A 89 -5.57 35.22 14.82
CA LYS A 89 -5.83 36.12 13.69
C LYS A 89 -4.54 36.80 13.30
N HIS A 90 -4.11 36.59 12.06
CA HIS A 90 -2.98 37.32 11.50
C HIS A 90 -3.45 38.69 11.02
N ILE A 91 -2.85 39.75 11.54
CA ILE A 91 -3.29 41.12 11.31
C ILE A 91 -3.08 41.54 9.84
N PRO A 92 -1.89 41.37 9.22
CA PRO A 92 -1.66 41.92 7.90
C PRO A 92 -2.39 41.15 6.78
N THR A 93 -2.55 39.83 6.90
CA THR A 93 -3.30 39.05 5.90
C THR A 93 -4.79 38.89 6.23
N GLY A 94 -5.22 39.28 7.42
CA GLY A 94 -6.61 39.11 7.90
C GLY A 94 -7.04 37.65 8.12
N MET A 95 -6.12 36.69 8.04
CA MET A 95 -6.44 35.27 8.16
C MET A 95 -6.80 34.88 9.59
N VAL A 96 -7.82 34.04 9.73
CA VAL A 96 -8.26 33.52 11.02
C VAL A 96 -8.15 32.01 11.03
N LEU A 97 -7.41 31.47 12.00
CA LEU A 97 -7.25 30.03 12.21
C LEU A 97 -7.79 29.65 13.59
N LYS A 98 -8.60 28.60 13.64
CA LYS A 98 -9.08 27.98 14.88
C LYS A 98 -8.48 26.58 15.01
N VAL A 99 -7.85 26.28 16.14
CA VAL A 99 -7.19 25.00 16.38
C VAL A 99 -7.66 24.38 17.69
N GLN A 100 -8.15 23.15 17.59
CA GLN A 100 -8.58 22.28 18.69
C GLN A 100 -8.04 20.88 18.42
N ALA A 101 -6.74 20.66 18.67
CA ALA A 101 -6.09 19.38 18.41
C ALA A 101 -5.98 18.51 19.68
N THR A 102 -5.74 19.14 20.83
CA THR A 102 -5.46 18.44 22.09
C THR A 102 -6.21 19.09 23.26
N ARG A 103 -6.22 18.41 24.41
CA ARG A 103 -6.77 18.94 25.67
C ARG A 103 -5.92 20.06 26.30
N SER A 104 -4.68 20.25 25.84
CA SER A 104 -3.73 21.20 26.43
C SER A 104 -3.66 22.48 25.63
N ARG A 105 -3.89 23.62 26.30
CA ARG A 105 -3.83 24.96 25.69
C ARG A 105 -2.44 25.28 25.13
N THR A 106 -1.37 24.93 25.86
CA THR A 106 0.01 25.25 25.44
C THR A 106 0.39 24.50 24.16
N GLN A 107 -0.03 23.24 24.04
CA GLN A 107 0.19 22.45 22.84
C GLN A 107 -0.63 23.00 21.67
N ASN A 108 -1.88 23.38 21.90
CA ASN A 108 -2.71 24.01 20.87
C ASN A 108 -2.13 25.35 20.40
N ARG A 109 -1.53 26.18 21.28
CA ARG A 109 -0.81 27.40 20.88
C ARG A 109 0.34 27.10 19.92
N LYS A 110 1.20 26.12 20.27
CA LYS A 110 2.34 25.72 19.43
C LYS A 110 1.89 25.23 18.05
N ILE A 111 0.83 24.40 18.02
CA ILE A 111 0.26 23.88 16.78
C ILE A 111 -0.34 25.02 15.96
N ALA A 112 -1.08 25.93 16.58
CA ALA A 112 -1.71 27.06 15.89
C ALA A 112 -0.67 27.97 15.22
N ARG A 113 0.44 28.30 15.90
CA ARG A 113 1.53 29.09 15.31
C ARG A 113 2.19 28.37 14.13
N GLN A 114 2.45 27.07 14.26
CA GLN A 114 2.99 26.27 13.17
C GLN A 114 2.05 26.27 11.96
N MET A 115 0.76 26.05 12.19
CA MET A 115 -0.24 26.03 11.12
C MET A 115 -0.39 27.40 10.47
N LEU A 116 -0.29 28.49 11.24
CA LEU A 116 -0.34 29.83 10.70
C LEU A 116 0.86 30.10 9.78
N ALA A 117 2.07 29.72 10.21
CA ALA A 117 3.28 29.88 9.40
C ALA A 117 3.21 29.07 8.10
N GLU A 118 2.73 27.83 8.18
CA GLU A 118 2.48 26.97 7.02
C GLU A 118 1.45 27.56 6.04
N ARG A 119 0.42 28.25 6.55
CA ARG A 119 -0.62 28.87 5.72
C ARG A 119 -0.13 30.14 5.04
N ILE A 120 0.65 30.96 5.74
CA ILE A 120 1.28 32.17 5.17
C ILE A 120 2.25 31.76 4.07
N GLU A 121 3.15 30.79 4.33
CA GLU A 121 4.09 30.30 3.32
C GLU A 121 3.36 29.73 2.09
N LEU A 122 2.21 29.08 2.29
CA LEU A 122 1.40 28.57 1.19
C LEU A 122 0.78 29.70 0.35
N LEU A 123 0.42 30.83 0.96
CA LEU A 123 -0.05 31.99 0.21
C LEU A 123 1.07 32.66 -0.57
N GLU A 124 2.27 32.78 0.01
CA GLU A 124 3.41 33.43 -0.63
C GLU A 124 4.02 32.59 -1.76
N LYS A 125 4.23 31.28 -1.51
CA LYS A 125 4.98 30.39 -2.42
C LYS A 125 4.08 29.42 -3.19
N GLY A 126 2.82 29.26 -2.82
CA GLY A 126 1.88 28.36 -3.50
C GLY A 126 2.38 26.91 -3.59
N LYS A 127 2.70 26.45 -4.81
CA LYS A 127 3.13 25.08 -5.11
C LYS A 127 4.54 24.76 -4.59
N ASP A 128 5.38 25.79 -4.42
CA ASP A 128 6.75 25.64 -3.92
C ASP A 128 6.80 25.67 -2.39
N SER A 129 5.66 25.89 -1.74
CA SER A 129 5.57 25.77 -0.28
C SER A 129 5.92 24.37 0.19
N ARG A 130 6.51 24.28 1.39
CA ARG A 130 6.86 22.99 1.99
C ARG A 130 5.65 22.07 2.14
N VAL A 131 4.50 22.62 2.53
CA VAL A 131 3.26 21.86 2.70
C VAL A 131 2.83 21.22 1.39
N ALA A 132 2.87 21.97 0.27
CA ALA A 132 2.53 21.47 -1.05
C ALA A 132 3.48 20.35 -1.50
N ILE A 133 4.79 20.55 -1.34
CA ILE A 133 5.82 19.56 -1.71
C ILE A 133 5.69 18.28 -0.86
N VAL A 134 5.52 18.43 0.46
CA VAL A 134 5.32 17.29 1.37
C VAL A 134 4.00 16.57 1.03
N GLY A 135 2.95 17.31 0.72
CA GLY A 135 1.67 16.75 0.28
C GLY A 135 1.82 15.94 -1.01
N GLU A 136 2.52 16.48 -2.00
CA GLU A 136 2.73 15.83 -3.28
C GLU A 136 3.59 14.56 -3.15
N THR A 137 4.67 14.60 -2.37
CA THR A 137 5.51 13.43 -2.11
C THR A 137 4.75 12.33 -1.38
N LYS A 138 3.92 12.67 -0.39
CA LYS A 138 3.01 11.72 0.28
C LYS A 138 2.02 11.11 -0.70
N ARG A 139 1.40 11.94 -1.57
CA ARG A 139 0.47 11.48 -2.62
C ARG A 139 1.12 10.50 -3.59
N LYS A 140 2.31 10.84 -4.10
CA LYS A 140 3.12 9.97 -4.98
C LYS A 140 3.42 8.63 -4.31
N LYS A 141 3.89 8.63 -3.06
CA LYS A 141 4.14 7.40 -2.28
C LYS A 141 2.88 6.55 -2.13
N LYS A 142 1.75 7.16 -1.76
CA LYS A 142 0.46 6.45 -1.63
C LYS A 142 0.04 5.82 -2.96
N SER A 143 0.09 6.56 -4.07
CA SER A 143 -0.28 6.02 -5.39
C SER A 143 0.59 4.84 -5.81
N SER A 144 1.90 4.89 -5.52
CA SER A 144 2.83 3.80 -5.82
C SER A 144 2.55 2.58 -4.95
N ALA A 145 2.27 2.77 -3.67
CA ALA A 145 1.89 1.69 -2.76
C ALA A 145 0.59 1.00 -3.22
N VAL A 146 -0.42 1.79 -3.59
CA VAL A 146 -1.70 1.26 -4.12
C VAL A 146 -1.47 0.49 -5.42
N LYS A 147 -0.69 1.02 -6.38
CA LYS A 147 -0.38 0.31 -7.63
C LYS A 147 0.33 -1.04 -7.38
N LYS A 148 1.28 -1.08 -6.45
CA LYS A 148 1.98 -2.32 -6.08
C LYS A 148 1.03 -3.33 -5.43
N SER A 149 0.20 -2.87 -4.50
CA SER A 149 -0.83 -3.69 -3.87
C SER A 149 -1.76 -4.30 -4.92
N LYS A 150 -2.33 -3.49 -5.82
CA LYS A 150 -3.20 -3.96 -6.91
C LYS A 150 -2.53 -5.02 -7.79
N ARG A 151 -1.26 -4.82 -8.18
CA ARG A 151 -0.50 -5.81 -8.96
C ARG A 151 -0.35 -7.13 -8.19
N LYS A 152 -0.02 -7.07 -6.90
CA LYS A 152 0.12 -8.27 -6.05
C LYS A 152 -1.18 -9.06 -6.02
N TYR A 153 -2.30 -8.40 -5.72
CA TYR A 153 -3.59 -9.10 -5.60
C TYR A 153 -4.10 -9.62 -6.94
N ARG A 154 -3.81 -8.93 -8.05
CA ARG A 154 -4.14 -9.44 -9.38
C ARG A 154 -3.39 -10.74 -9.70
N LEU A 155 -2.08 -10.77 -9.46
CA LEU A 155 -1.27 -11.99 -9.66
C LEU A 155 -1.76 -13.15 -8.79
N LEU A 156 -2.11 -12.88 -7.52
CA LEU A 156 -2.65 -13.90 -6.62
C LEU A 156 -4.04 -14.39 -7.06
N ALA A 157 -4.84 -13.54 -7.69
CA ALA A 157 -6.14 -13.93 -8.23
C ALA A 157 -5.98 -14.80 -9.48
N GLU A 158 -5.06 -14.44 -10.38
CA GLU A 158 -4.69 -15.23 -11.57
C GLU A 158 -4.13 -16.61 -11.15
N GLU A 159 -3.23 -16.68 -10.17
CA GLU A 159 -2.67 -17.94 -9.65
C GLU A 159 -3.75 -18.82 -9.00
N LYS A 160 -4.69 -18.21 -8.26
CA LYS A 160 -5.82 -18.94 -7.69
C LYS A 160 -6.79 -19.46 -8.74
N ALA A 161 -7.02 -18.69 -9.80
CA ALA A 161 -7.86 -19.11 -10.91
C ALA A 161 -7.23 -20.29 -11.66
N ALA A 162 -5.92 -20.22 -11.96
CA ALA A 162 -5.17 -21.32 -12.58
C ALA A 162 -5.22 -22.60 -11.75
N LYS A 163 -4.95 -22.51 -10.44
CA LYS A 163 -5.06 -23.66 -9.52
C LYS A 163 -6.48 -24.23 -9.43
N ALA A 164 -7.50 -23.37 -9.51
CA ALA A 164 -8.89 -23.82 -9.52
C ALA A 164 -9.28 -24.48 -10.85
N GLU A 165 -8.59 -24.19 -11.96
CA GLU A 165 -8.73 -24.91 -13.22
C GLU A 165 -7.98 -26.24 -13.17
N GLU A 166 -6.74 -26.26 -12.67
CA GLU A 166 -5.94 -27.47 -12.46
C GLU A 166 -6.68 -28.49 -11.57
N ASN A 167 -7.19 -28.05 -10.41
CA ASN A 167 -7.97 -28.92 -9.52
C ASN A 167 -9.25 -29.49 -10.18
N LYS A 168 -9.89 -28.75 -11.11
CA LYS A 168 -11.08 -29.26 -11.82
C LYS A 168 -10.74 -30.32 -12.84
N VAL A 169 -9.56 -30.21 -13.46
CA VAL A 169 -9.06 -31.22 -14.40
C VAL A 169 -8.67 -32.47 -13.62
N GLU A 170 -7.99 -32.34 -12.48
CA GLU A 170 -7.66 -33.45 -11.59
C GLU A 170 -8.93 -34.15 -11.05
N GLU A 171 -9.95 -33.40 -10.60
CA GLU A 171 -11.25 -33.98 -10.17
C GLU A 171 -12.02 -34.67 -11.32
N GLN A 172 -11.80 -34.27 -12.58
CA GLN A 172 -12.40 -34.92 -13.75
C GLN A 172 -11.62 -36.16 -14.21
N GLU A 173 -10.29 -36.17 -14.06
CA GLU A 173 -9.47 -37.35 -14.33
C GLU A 173 -9.67 -38.43 -13.27
N GLU A 174 -9.80 -38.06 -11.99
CA GLU A 174 -10.11 -38.99 -10.89
C GLU A 174 -11.53 -39.60 -11.01
N PHE A 175 -12.44 -38.94 -11.73
CA PHE A 175 -13.80 -39.44 -12.01
C PHE A 175 -13.86 -40.50 -13.14
N TYR A 176 -12.84 -40.62 -13.99
CA TYR A 176 -12.82 -41.52 -15.15
C TYR A 176 -11.98 -42.80 -14.94
N GLU A 177 -11.37 -42.99 -13.76
CA GLU A 177 -10.57 -44.20 -13.45
C GLU A 177 -11.32 -45.28 -12.63
N ASP A 178 -12.63 -45.13 -12.33
CA ASP A 178 -13.39 -46.06 -11.47
C ASP A 178 -14.30 -47.06 -12.23
N ASP A 179 -14.47 -46.93 -13.55
CA ASP A 179 -15.34 -47.81 -14.36
C ASP A 179 -14.54 -48.91 -15.10
N GLY A 180 -13.94 -49.81 -14.33
CA GLY A 180 -13.33 -51.06 -14.79
C GLY A 180 -13.69 -52.28 -13.93
N GLU A 181 -14.77 -52.98 -14.31
CA GLU A 181 -15.24 -54.34 -13.90
C GLU A 181 -15.85 -54.50 -12.49
N THR A 182 -17.05 -55.07 -12.27
CA THR A 182 -17.49 -56.39 -12.77
C THR A 182 -19.03 -56.50 -12.72
N PHE A 183 -19.65 -56.80 -13.85
CA PHE A 183 -21.05 -57.21 -13.97
C PHE A 183 -21.13 -58.71 -13.64
N GLU A 184 -21.55 -59.07 -12.43
CA GLU A 184 -21.96 -60.45 -12.09
C GLU A 184 -23.48 -60.53 -12.02
N ASP A 185 -24.06 -61.20 -13.03
CA ASP A 185 -25.45 -61.65 -13.04
C ASP A 185 -25.71 -62.66 -11.91
N LYS A 186 -26.60 -62.33 -10.97
CA LYS A 186 -27.36 -63.34 -10.20
C LYS A 186 -28.81 -62.93 -10.03
N GLU A 187 -29.66 -63.58 -10.83
CA GLU A 187 -31.07 -63.77 -10.55
C GLU A 187 -31.27 -64.43 -9.17
N THR A 188 -32.30 -64.04 -8.41
CA THR A 188 -33.40 -64.95 -7.99
C THR A 188 -34.39 -64.31 -6.99
N SER A 189 -35.67 -64.53 -7.32
CA SER A 189 -36.85 -64.78 -6.48
C SER A 189 -37.36 -63.75 -5.47
N THR A 190 -38.48 -63.13 -5.86
CA THR A 190 -39.76 -63.00 -5.14
C THR A 190 -39.86 -63.67 -3.77
N GLN A 191 -40.26 -62.91 -2.73
CA GLN A 191 -41.34 -63.31 -1.83
C GLN A 191 -42.01 -62.10 -1.16
N GLU A 192 -43.31 -62.00 -1.40
CA GLU A 192 -44.27 -61.12 -0.75
C GLU A 192 -44.33 -61.37 0.77
N SER A 193 -44.47 -60.31 1.57
CA SER A 193 -45.35 -60.37 2.74
C SER A 193 -45.84 -58.99 3.17
N SER A 194 -47.11 -58.78 2.85
CA SER A 194 -48.07 -57.89 3.49
C SER A 194 -48.02 -57.93 5.03
N LYS A 195 -48.10 -56.76 5.69
CA LYS A 195 -49.17 -56.44 6.67
C LYS A 195 -49.03 -55.05 7.35
N LYS A 196 -50.13 -54.29 7.26
CA LYS A 196 -50.82 -53.44 8.28
C LYS A 196 -50.06 -52.26 8.90
N GLY A 197 -50.62 -51.05 9.11
CA GLY A 197 -51.95 -50.42 8.98
C GLY A 197 -51.74 -48.88 9.16
N ARG A 198 -52.52 -47.96 8.57
CA ARG A 198 -53.86 -47.45 8.99
C ARG A 198 -53.92 -47.22 10.51
N ASP A 199 -54.12 -46.00 11.04
CA ASP A 199 -55.16 -44.99 10.77
C ASP A 199 -54.67 -43.56 11.20
N LEU A 200 -55.10 -42.50 10.49
CA LEU A 200 -55.94 -41.37 10.96
C LEU A 200 -55.50 -40.66 12.26
#